data_AF-A0A6P0RQL9-F1
#
_entry.id   AF-A0A6P0RQL9-F1
#
_cell.length_a   1.000
_cell.length_b   1.000
_cell.length_c   1.000
_cell.angle_alpha   90.00
_cell.angle_beta   90.00
_cell.angle_gamma   90.00
#
_symmetry.space_group_name_H-M   'P 1'
#
loop_
_entity.id
_entity.type
_entity.pdbx_description
1 polymer ?
#
loop_
_entity_poly.entity_id
_entity_poly.type
_entity_poly.pdbx_seq_one_letter_code
_entity_poly.pdbx_strand_id
1 'polypeptide(L)'
;MKNKTYRTLINIASITSDSGEKVAEAFVPSWNPHSTVCLPTSQIPSELILTVESRLEQKEEVWLFAHVNIGAEKADELEFTRFESAPRLDCNDGLA
;
A
#
# COMPACT_ATOMS: atom_id res chain seq x y z
N MET A 1 -4.90 19.80 -14.09
CA MET A 1 -3.46 19.54 -13.89
C MET A 1 -3.37 18.06 -13.54
N LYS A 2 -2.69 17.21 -14.33
CA LYS A 2 -2.52 15.80 -13.93
C LYS A 2 -1.55 15.77 -12.76
N ASN A 3 -1.98 15.32 -11.59
CA ASN A 3 -1.09 15.17 -10.45
C ASN A 3 0.01 14.18 -10.83
N LYS A 4 1.27 14.59 -10.63
CA LYS A 4 2.41 13.74 -10.96
C LYS A 4 2.48 12.62 -9.93
N THR A 5 2.37 11.38 -10.40
CA THR A 5 2.53 10.20 -9.54
C THR A 5 3.99 9.78 -9.45
N TYR A 6 4.39 9.32 -8.28
CA TYR A 6 5.74 8.87 -7.98
C TYR A 6 5.68 7.42 -7.52
N ARG A 7 6.64 6.62 -7.98
CA ARG A 7 6.82 5.25 -7.48
C ARG A 7 7.19 5.31 -6.01
N THR A 8 6.24 4.94 -5.17
CA THR A 8 6.27 5.12 -3.73
C THR A 8 6.13 3.77 -3.07
N LEU A 9 6.90 3.54 -2.01
CA LEU A 9 6.75 2.36 -1.19
C LEU A 9 5.57 2.56 -0.24
N ILE A 10 4.63 1.62 -0.24
CA ILE A 10 3.46 1.61 0.64
C ILE A 10 3.48 0.34 1.49
N ASN A 11 3.06 0.46 2.75
CA ASN A 11 2.90 -0.68 3.64
C ASN A 11 1.42 -0.98 3.76
N ILE A 12 1.00 -2.23 3.50
CA ILE A 12 -0.37 -2.65 3.78
C ILE A 12 -0.41 -3.16 5.22
N ALA A 13 -1.13 -2.44 6.07
CA ALA A 13 -1.24 -2.73 7.49
C ALA A 13 -2.32 -3.77 7.79
N SER A 14 -3.45 -3.67 7.09
CA SER A 14 -4.59 -4.56 7.27
C SER A 14 -5.44 -4.61 6.01
N ILE A 15 -6.29 -5.64 5.90
CA ILE A 15 -7.43 -5.66 5.01
C ILE A 15 -8.67 -5.82 5.88
N THR A 16 -9.60 -4.88 5.78
CA THR A 16 -10.88 -4.90 6.48
C THR A 16 -12.03 -4.93 5.48
N SER A 17 -13.22 -5.24 5.97
CA SER A 17 -14.45 -5.14 5.19
C SER A 17 -15.25 -3.96 5.72
N ASP A 18 -15.40 -2.93 4.90
CA ASP A 18 -16.29 -1.80 5.19
C ASP A 18 -17.52 -1.88 4.28
N SER A 19 -18.71 -1.90 4.87
CA SER A 19 -19.99 -1.83 4.13
C SER A 19 -20.17 -2.88 3.00
N GLY A 20 -19.49 -4.02 3.10
CA GLY A 20 -19.51 -5.10 2.09
C GLY A 20 -18.41 -5.03 1.03
N GLU A 21 -17.57 -4.00 1.05
CA GLU A 21 -16.38 -3.86 0.21
C GLU A 21 -15.11 -4.13 1.01
N LYS A 22 -14.18 -4.91 0.44
CA LYS A 22 -12.86 -5.12 1.03
C LYS A 22 -11.99 -3.88 0.78
N VAL A 23 -11.45 -3.32 1.86
CA VAL A 23 -10.54 -2.17 1.83
C VAL A 23 -9.21 -2.56 2.48
N ALA A 24 -8.12 -2.15 1.86
CA ALA A 24 -6.78 -2.24 2.43
C ALA A 24 -6.48 -0.93 3.16
N GLU A 25 -6.02 -1.03 4.40
CA GLU A 25 -5.41 0.09 5.11
C GLU A 25 -3.92 0.13 4.77
N ALA A 26 -3.46 1.22 4.17
CA ALA A 26 -2.08 1.39 3.77
C ALA A 26 -1.43 2.59 4.45
N PHE A 27 -0.16 2.45 4.83
CA PHE A 27 0.71 3.59 5.14
C PHE A 27 1.44 4.04 3.88
N VAL A 28 1.48 5.35 3.68
CA VAL A 28 2.23 6.00 2.59
C VAL A 28 3.25 6.95 3.21
N PRO A 29 4.45 6.45 3.61
CA PRO A 29 5.43 7.26 4.36
C PRO A 29 5.86 8.54 3.64
N SER A 30 5.90 8.50 2.30
CA SER A 30 6.28 9.66 1.48
C SER A 30 5.19 10.71 1.33
N TRP A 31 3.96 10.44 1.77
CA TRP A 31 2.85 11.40 1.78
C TRP A 31 2.55 11.88 3.20
N ASN A 32 2.23 10.95 4.10
CA ASN A 32 2.02 11.24 5.51
C ASN A 32 2.47 10.03 6.35
N PRO A 33 3.57 10.14 7.12
CA PRO A 33 4.09 9.03 7.90
C PRO A 33 3.27 8.71 9.16
N HIS A 34 2.29 9.54 9.51
CA HIS A 34 1.50 9.42 10.73
C HIS A 34 0.05 9.00 10.49
N SER A 35 -0.34 8.72 9.25
CA SER A 35 -1.72 8.36 8.91
C SER A 35 -1.78 7.22 7.92
N THR A 36 -2.76 6.34 8.14
CA THR A 36 -3.18 5.34 7.16
C THR A 36 -4.18 5.92 6.19
N VAL A 37 -4.26 5.29 5.03
CA VAL A 37 -5.23 5.62 3.99
C VAL A 37 -5.90 4.33 3.55
N CYS A 38 -7.22 4.39 3.37
CA CYS A 38 -8.00 3.25 2.93
C CYS A 38 -8.09 3.25 1.41
N LEU A 39 -7.81 2.12 0.78
CA LEU A 39 -8.03 1.92 -0.65
C LEU A 39 -8.79 0.63 -0.89
N PRO A 40 -9.73 0.59 -1.85
CA PRO A 40 -10.44 -0.64 -2.19
C PRO A 40 -9.47 -1.68 -2.74
N THR A 41 -9.56 -2.92 -2.25
CA THR A 41 -8.67 -4.00 -2.69
C THR A 41 -8.79 -4.28 -4.18
N SER A 42 -9.92 -3.91 -4.79
CA SER A 42 -10.18 -3.97 -6.24
C SER A 42 -9.19 -3.18 -7.10
N GLN A 43 -8.50 -2.18 -6.52
CA GLN A 43 -7.44 -1.45 -7.22
C GLN A 43 -6.10 -2.23 -7.25
N ILE A 44 -5.92 -3.17 -6.32
CA ILE A 44 -4.71 -3.99 -6.23
C ILE A 44 -4.88 -5.19 -7.18
N PRO A 45 -3.90 -5.50 -8.04
CA PRO A 45 -3.93 -6.68 -8.89
C PRO A 45 -4.19 -7.97 -8.10
N SER A 46 -5.04 -8.85 -8.62
CA SER A 46 -5.46 -10.09 -7.92
C SER A 46 -4.29 -11.01 -7.54
N GLU A 47 -3.20 -11.00 -8.31
CA GLU A 47 -1.99 -11.75 -7.98
C GLU A 47 -1.26 -11.19 -6.75
N LEU A 48 -1.27 -9.87 -6.59
CA LEU A 48 -0.64 -9.19 -5.45
C LEU A 48 -1.53 -9.28 -4.21
N ILE A 49 -2.85 -9.12 -4.34
CA ILE A 49 -3.76 -9.16 -3.19
C ILE A 49 -3.72 -10.52 -2.47
N LEU A 50 -3.64 -11.63 -3.22
CA LEU A 50 -3.49 -12.96 -2.62
C LEU A 50 -2.21 -13.09 -1.80
N THR A 51 -1.12 -12.50 -2.29
CA THR A 51 0.17 -12.46 -1.57
C THR A 51 0.08 -11.59 -0.33
N VAL A 52 -0.61 -10.45 -0.43
CA VAL A 52 -0.85 -9.52 0.68
C VAL A 52 -1.66 -10.21 1.78
N GLU A 53 -2.81 -10.81 1.43
CA GLU A 53 -3.66 -11.53 2.38
C GLU A 53 -2.87 -12.64 3.09
N SER A 54 -2.16 -13.49 2.33
CA SER A 54 -1.36 -14.58 2.89
C SER A 54 -0.26 -14.12 3.86
N ARG A 55 0.41 -12.99 3.58
CA ARG A 55 1.45 -12.43 4.45
C ARG A 55 0.86 -11.74 5.69
N LEU A 56 -0.26 -11.05 5.55
CA LEU A 56 -0.99 -10.47 6.69
C LEU A 56 -1.47 -11.57 7.65
N GLU A 57 -1.97 -12.70 7.13
CA GLU A 57 -2.34 -13.88 7.94
C GLU A 57 -1.14 -14.44 8.72
N GLN A 58 0.06 -14.40 8.14
CA GLN A 58 1.32 -14.78 8.79
C GLN A 58 1.89 -13.69 9.72
N LYS A 59 1.20 -12.54 9.86
CA LYS A 59 1.62 -11.37 10.63
C LYS A 59 2.97 -10.80 10.17
N GLU A 60 3.25 -10.91 8.88
CA GLU A 60 4.43 -10.32 8.25
C GLU A 60 4.15 -8.90 7.76
N GLU A 61 5.17 -8.06 7.72
CA GLU A 61 5.08 -6.75 7.09
C GLU A 61 4.92 -6.89 5.57
N VAL A 62 3.89 -6.24 5.02
CA VAL A 62 3.61 -6.29 3.59
C VAL A 62 3.90 -4.95 2.96
N TRP A 63 4.94 -4.92 2.13
CA TRP A 63 5.31 -3.75 1.37
C TRP A 63 5.00 -3.95 -0.11
N LEU A 64 4.44 -2.93 -0.74
CA LEU A 64 4.20 -2.85 -2.18
C LEU A 64 4.78 -1.55 -2.72
N PHE A 65 5.12 -1.53 -4.00
CA PHE A 65 5.29 -0.27 -4.71
C PHE A 65 3.98 0.11 -5.37
N ALA A 66 3.65 1.39 -5.33
CA ALA A 66 2.56 1.96 -6.11
C ALA A 66 2.96 3.34 -6.60
N HIS A 67 2.44 3.73 -7.75
CA HIS A 67 2.50 5.10 -8.22
C HIS A 67 1.45 5.93 -7.48
N VAL A 68 1.90 6.81 -6.59
CA VAL A 68 1.05 7.64 -5.73
C VAL A 68 1.29 9.11 -6.02
N ASN A 69 0.23 9.90 -6.10
CA ASN A 69 0.30 11.37 -6.20
C ASN A 69 0.56 12.00 -4.81
N ILE A 70 1.74 11.78 -4.24
CA ILE A 70 2.15 12.26 -2.89
C ILE A 70 2.07 13.78 -2.65
N GLY A 71 1.69 14.57 -3.67
CA GLY A 71 1.41 16.01 -3.52
C GLY A 71 -0.04 16.33 -3.15
N ALA A 72 -0.91 15.33 -2.99
CA ALA A 72 -2.28 15.52 -2.55
C ALA A 72 -2.35 16.14 -1.13
N GLU A 73 -3.29 17.05 -0.89
CA GLU A 73 -3.47 17.64 0.44
C GLU A 73 -4.32 16.74 1.36
N LYS A 74 -5.23 15.95 0.77
CA LYS A 74 -6.16 15.06 1.50
C LYS A 74 -6.00 13.61 1.07
N ALA A 75 -6.34 12.69 1.99
CA ALA A 75 -6.28 11.24 1.73
C ALA A 75 -7.22 10.80 0.58
N ASP A 76 -8.40 11.42 0.47
CA ASP A 76 -9.39 11.13 -0.58
C ASP A 76 -8.91 11.53 -1.99
N GLU A 77 -7.93 12.43 -2.07
CA GLU A 77 -7.34 12.85 -3.35
C GLU A 77 -6.17 11.95 -3.77
N LEU A 78 -5.80 10.96 -2.95
CA LEU A 78 -4.73 10.03 -3.28
C LEU A 78 -5.15 9.06 -4.36
N GLU A 79 -4.36 9.02 -5.42
CA GLU A 79 -4.51 8.12 -6.54
C GLU A 79 -3.42 7.06 -6.46
N PHE A 80 -3.83 5.79 -6.38
CA PHE A 80 -2.94 4.64 -6.39
C PHE A 80 -3.01 3.95 -7.75
N THR A 81 -1.87 3.83 -8.42
CA THR A 81 -1.80 3.19 -9.73
C THR A 81 -0.56 2.32 -9.83
N ARG A 82 -0.51 1.40 -10.81
CA ARG A 82 0.68 0.60 -11.14
C ARG A 82 1.31 -0.08 -9.91
N PHE A 83 0.51 -0.90 -9.23
CA PHE A 83 1.00 -1.68 -8.11
C PHE A 83 2.04 -2.70 -8.58
N GLU A 84 3.12 -2.83 -7.82
CA GLU A 84 4.18 -3.80 -8.02
C GLU A 84 4.52 -4.45 -6.66
N SER A 85 5.01 -5.69 -6.70
CA SER A 85 5.54 -6.34 -5.50
C SER A 85 6.81 -5.63 -5.02
N ALA A 86 6.93 -5.40 -3.72
CA ALA A 86 8.19 -5.06 -3.11
C ALA A 86 8.90 -6.35 -2.64
N PRO A 87 10.24 -6.41 -2.68
CA PRO A 87 10.97 -7.51 -2.07
C PRO A 87 10.62 -7.59 -0.58
N ARG A 88 10.62 -8.81 -0.03
CA ARG A 88 10.49 -9.02 1.42
C ARG A 88 11.72 -8.36 2.06
N LEU A 89 11.51 -7.49 3.04
CA LEU A 89 12.58 -7.04 3.92
C LEU A 89 13.02 -8.26 4.72
N ASP A 90 14.13 -8.87 4.33
CA ASP A 90 14.75 -9.93 5.11
C ASP A 90 15.54 -9.27 6.24
N CYS A 91 15.31 -9.68 7.49
CA CYS A 91 16.02 -9.12 8.64
C CYS A 91 17.55 -9.32 8.56
N ASN A 92 18.03 -10.10 7.59
CA ASN A 92 19.44 -10.35 7.31
C ASN A 92 20.04 -9.44 6.22
N ASP A 93 19.36 -8.37 5.79
CA ASP A 93 19.87 -7.40 4.81
C ASP A 93 20.92 -6.45 5.43
N GLY A 94 22.01 -7.04 5.94
CA GLY A 94 23.36 -6.50 5.85
C GLY A 94 23.67 -5.09 6.37
N LEU A 95 22.92 -4.54 7.32
CA LEU A 95 23.37 -3.39 8.13
C LEU A 95 23.93 -3.88 9.47
N ALA A 96 25.06 -4.57 9.40
CA ALA A 96 25.94 -4.85 10.53
C ALA A 96 27.32 -4.22 10.28
#